data_AF-W7D8B5-F1
#
_entry.id   AF-W7D8B5-F1
#
_cell.length_a   1.000
_cell.length_b   1.000
_cell.length_c   1.000
_cell.angle_alpha   90.00
_cell.angle_beta   90.00
_cell.angle_gamma   90.00
#
_symmetry.space_group_name_H-M   'P 1'
#
loop_
_entity.id
_entity.type
_entity.pdbx_description
1 polymer ?
#
loop_
_entity_poly.entity_id
_entity_poly.type
_entity_poly.pdbx_seq_one_letter_code
_entity_poly.pdbx_strand_id
1 'polypeptide(L)'
;MGAFIRRQLPERVNRVAHDVHQHFKTTTVEYIKAYLIIAGITCVELFIGLTILGVPNAIWIALGISVFDMLPVFGTGGIMIPWVLLTFINGDFSFAIELLILYTVITIIRNFIEPKILGTKLGLNPVVALFTMYVGLQLFGIIGLILAPIVTVIVKDFHDAGRFKLWKYE
;
A
#
# COMPACT_ATOMS: atom_id res chain seq x y z
N MET A 1 -35.46 -7.03 -4.68
CA MET A 1 -34.55 -7.56 -5.73
C MET A 1 -33.52 -8.58 -5.20
N GLY A 2 -32.76 -8.28 -4.13
CA GLY A 2 -31.68 -9.18 -3.65
C GLY A 2 -32.13 -10.58 -3.16
N ALA A 3 -33.34 -10.72 -2.63
CA ALA A 3 -33.86 -12.00 -2.15
C ALA A 3 -34.23 -13.00 -3.26
N PHE A 4 -34.53 -12.50 -4.48
CA PHE A 4 -34.93 -13.34 -5.61
C PHE A 4 -33.70 -13.95 -6.31
N ILE A 5 -32.62 -13.17 -6.44
CA ILE A 5 -31.32 -13.62 -6.98
C ILE A 5 -30.71 -14.71 -6.09
N ARG A 6 -30.85 -14.59 -4.77
CA ARG A 6 -30.34 -15.55 -3.79
C ARG A 6 -30.99 -16.94 -3.86
N ARG A 7 -32.19 -17.04 -4.44
CA ARG A 7 -32.93 -18.31 -4.62
C ARG A 7 -32.65 -19.00 -5.96
N GLN A 8 -32.15 -18.27 -6.95
CA GLN A 8 -31.83 -18.79 -8.29
C GLN A 8 -30.37 -19.30 -8.39
N LEU A 9 -29.57 -19.10 -7.34
CA LEU A 9 -28.17 -19.50 -7.31
C LEU A 9 -28.00 -20.83 -6.55
N PRO A 10 -27.27 -21.82 -7.10
CA PRO A 10 -27.05 -23.11 -6.44
C PRO A 10 -26.37 -22.92 -5.08
N GLU A 11 -26.59 -23.83 -4.11
CA GLU A 11 -26.00 -23.73 -2.75
C GLU A 11 -24.47 -23.58 -2.73
N ARG A 12 -23.81 -23.98 -3.82
CA ARG A 12 -22.38 -23.77 -4.07
C ARG A 12 -22.00 -22.31 -4.26
N VAL A 13 -22.88 -21.45 -4.75
CA VAL A 13 -22.62 -20.02 -4.98
C VAL A 13 -22.93 -19.18 -3.75
N ASN A 14 -23.94 -19.56 -2.95
CA ASN A 14 -24.27 -18.85 -1.72
C ASN A 14 -23.20 -19.06 -0.62
N ARG A 15 -22.59 -20.26 -0.54
CA ARG A 15 -21.40 -20.53 0.29
C ARG A 15 -20.19 -19.69 -0.13
N VAL A 16 -19.94 -19.66 -1.44
CA VAL A 16 -18.87 -18.88 -2.07
C VAL A 16 -19.02 -17.38 -1.84
N ALA A 17 -20.23 -16.83 -1.97
CA ALA A 17 -20.49 -15.43 -1.68
C ALA A 17 -20.25 -15.09 -0.20
N HIS A 18 -20.53 -16.03 0.70
CA HIS A 18 -20.25 -15.87 2.12
C HIS A 18 -18.73 -15.90 2.41
N ASP A 19 -18.01 -16.84 1.79
CA ASP A 19 -16.55 -16.97 1.92
C ASP A 19 -15.80 -15.77 1.32
N VAL A 20 -16.27 -15.21 0.20
CA VAL A 20 -15.74 -13.95 -0.38
C VAL A 20 -15.92 -12.80 0.56
N HIS A 21 -17.11 -12.66 1.15
CA HIS A 21 -17.39 -11.51 2.01
C HIS A 21 -16.57 -11.57 3.30
N GLN A 22 -16.33 -12.77 3.82
CA GLN A 22 -15.42 -13.04 4.93
C GLN A 22 -13.96 -12.74 4.55
N HIS A 23 -13.48 -13.27 3.40
CA HIS A 23 -12.12 -13.01 2.93
C HIS A 23 -11.89 -11.52 2.65
N PHE A 24 -12.82 -10.83 1.99
CA PHE A 24 -12.72 -9.40 1.71
C PHE A 24 -12.53 -8.57 2.97
N LYS A 25 -13.31 -8.86 4.02
CA LYS A 25 -13.16 -8.18 5.31
C LYS A 25 -11.79 -8.44 5.93
N THR A 26 -11.35 -9.69 5.94
CA THR A 26 -10.05 -10.08 6.51
C THR A 26 -8.89 -9.46 5.74
N THR A 27 -8.89 -9.55 4.41
CA THR A 27 -7.87 -8.97 3.52
C THR A 27 -7.80 -7.46 3.64
N THR A 28 -8.95 -6.77 3.72
CA THR A 28 -8.99 -5.31 3.92
C THR A 28 -8.37 -4.91 5.26
N VAL A 29 -8.71 -5.64 6.33
CA VAL A 29 -8.17 -5.38 7.67
C VAL A 29 -6.67 -5.66 7.72
N GLU A 30 -6.20 -6.76 7.13
CA GLU A 30 -4.77 -7.07 7.09
C GLU A 30 -3.99 -6.07 6.21
N TYR A 31 -4.60 -5.56 5.13
CA TYR A 31 -4.04 -4.48 4.31
C TYR A 31 -3.88 -3.18 5.10
N ILE A 32 -4.94 -2.73 5.80
CA ILE A 32 -4.88 -1.53 6.63
C ILE A 32 -3.84 -1.68 7.74
N LYS A 33 -3.80 -2.83 8.42
CA LYS A 33 -2.78 -3.12 9.44
C LYS A 33 -1.37 -3.08 8.86
N ALA A 34 -1.15 -3.63 7.67
CA ALA A 34 0.13 -3.60 6.99
C ALA A 34 0.62 -2.16 6.76
N TYR A 35 -0.22 -1.30 6.19
CA TYR A 35 0.11 0.10 5.94
C TYR A 35 0.32 0.89 7.23
N LEU A 36 -0.44 0.59 8.29
CA LEU A 36 -0.27 1.24 9.59
C LEU A 36 1.08 0.88 10.24
N ILE A 37 1.54 -0.36 10.08
CA ILE A 37 2.88 -0.79 10.51
C ILE A 37 3.96 -0.09 9.69
N ILE A 38 3.82 -0.04 8.36
CA ILE A 38 4.78 0.63 7.46
C ILE A 38 4.90 2.10 7.83
N ALA A 39 3.77 2.81 7.94
CA ALA A 39 3.73 4.21 8.32
C ALA A 39 4.39 4.46 9.70
N GLY A 40 4.17 3.57 10.67
CA GLY A 40 4.81 3.65 11.98
C GLY A 40 6.33 3.54 11.91
N ILE A 41 6.85 2.58 11.12
CA ILE A 41 8.29 2.42 10.91
C ILE A 41 8.86 3.68 10.26
N THR A 42 8.22 4.15 9.20
CA THR A 42 8.65 5.33 8.47
C THR A 42 8.59 6.62 9.29
N CYS A 43 7.62 6.74 10.20
CA CYS A 43 7.58 7.85 11.17
C CYS A 43 8.82 7.84 12.08
N VAL A 44 9.24 6.68 12.57
CA VAL A 44 10.41 6.56 13.45
C VAL A 44 11.70 6.88 12.67
N GLU A 45 11.82 6.36 11.44
CA GLU A 45 12.97 6.65 10.57
C GLU A 45 13.09 8.15 10.26
N LEU A 46 11.98 8.79 9.89
CA LEU A 46 11.94 10.23 9.64
C LEU A 46 12.25 11.02 10.90
N PHE A 47 11.69 10.64 12.04
CA PHE A 47 11.94 11.35 13.30
C PHE A 47 13.43 11.30 13.66
N ILE A 48 14.05 10.12 13.62
CA ILE A 48 15.48 9.96 13.91
C ILE A 48 16.32 10.73 12.90
N GLY A 49 16.06 10.56 11.60
CA GLY A 49 16.80 11.22 10.54
C GLY A 49 16.72 12.75 10.61
N LEU A 50 15.51 13.29 10.72
CA LEU A 50 15.28 14.74 10.82
C LEU A 50 15.84 15.33 12.12
N THR A 51 15.87 14.56 13.21
CA THR A 51 16.49 15.01 14.47
C THR A 51 18.01 15.08 14.35
N ILE A 52 18.65 14.10 13.68
CA ILE A 52 20.10 14.10 13.42
C ILE A 52 20.48 15.30 12.53
N LEU A 53 19.64 15.60 11.54
CA LEU A 53 19.74 16.75 10.66
C LEU A 53 19.50 18.12 11.35
N GLY A 54 19.10 18.13 12.63
CA GLY A 54 18.83 19.35 13.38
C GLY A 54 17.55 20.09 12.96
N VAL A 55 16.60 19.42 12.29
CA VAL A 55 15.37 20.05 11.82
C VAL A 55 14.45 20.36 13.01
N PRO A 56 14.01 21.62 13.18
CA PRO A 56 13.07 21.96 14.25
C PRO A 56 11.73 21.27 14.01
N ASN A 57 11.06 20.85 15.09
CA ASN A 57 9.77 20.17 15.01
C ASN A 57 9.78 18.85 14.21
N ALA A 58 10.92 18.15 14.17
CA ALA A 58 11.10 16.86 13.49
C ALA A 58 9.96 15.86 13.74
N ILE A 59 9.43 15.79 14.97
CA ILE A 59 8.32 14.89 15.32
C ILE A 59 7.01 15.22 14.57
N TRP A 60 6.67 16.50 14.44
CA TRP A 60 5.44 16.92 13.75
C TRP A 60 5.56 16.71 12.24
N ILE A 61 6.74 16.98 11.69
CA ILE A 61 7.04 16.74 10.28
C ILE A 61 7.00 15.24 9.98
N ALA A 62 7.67 14.41 10.80
CA ALA A 62 7.68 12.97 10.65
C ALA A 62 6.28 12.37 10.72
N LEU A 63 5.44 12.81 11.68
CA LEU A 63 4.04 12.40 11.77
C LEU A 63 3.26 12.81 10.52
N GLY A 64 3.37 14.06 10.08
CA GLY A 64 2.67 14.56 8.89
C GLY A 64 3.04 13.77 7.64
N ILE A 65 4.32 13.51 7.42
CA ILE A 65 4.80 12.71 6.29
C ILE A 65 4.33 11.27 6.42
N SER A 66 4.41 10.64 7.59
CA SER A 66 3.96 9.25 7.78
C SER A 66 2.45 9.05 7.58
N VAL A 67 1.63 10.06 7.90
CA VAL A 67 0.19 10.01 7.64
C VAL A 67 -0.06 10.09 6.14
N PHE A 68 0.66 10.96 5.44
CA PHE A 68 0.60 11.03 3.98
C PHE A 68 1.16 9.76 3.32
N ASP A 69 2.15 9.13 3.96
CA ASP A 69 2.81 7.91 3.50
C ASP A 69 1.87 6.70 3.41
N MET A 70 0.80 6.72 4.21
CA MET A 70 -0.27 5.74 4.18
C MET A 70 -0.98 5.69 2.82
N LEU A 71 -0.71 6.65 1.90
CA LEU A 71 -1.10 6.61 0.50
C LEU A 71 -0.08 5.79 -0.33
N PRO A 72 -0.45 4.59 -0.83
CA PRO A 72 0.42 3.71 -1.61
C PRO A 72 1.18 4.36 -2.76
N VAL A 73 0.56 5.30 -3.49
CA VAL A 73 1.11 5.83 -4.75
C VAL A 73 2.09 6.98 -4.54
N PHE A 74 1.88 7.81 -3.52
CA PHE A 74 2.71 8.98 -3.29
C PHE A 74 3.80 8.71 -2.25
N GLY A 75 3.46 7.98 -1.19
CA GLY A 75 4.36 7.66 -0.10
C GLY A 75 5.11 8.88 0.46
N THR A 76 6.26 8.61 1.08
CA THR A 76 7.21 9.61 1.58
C THR A 76 7.83 10.43 0.46
N GLY A 77 7.96 9.85 -0.74
CA GLY A 77 8.52 10.52 -1.91
C GLY A 77 7.73 11.76 -2.30
N GLY A 78 6.40 11.73 -2.14
CA GLY A 78 5.53 12.87 -2.46
C GLY A 78 5.87 14.16 -1.70
N ILE A 79 6.44 14.06 -0.49
CA ILE A 79 6.83 15.23 0.31
C ILE A 79 8.35 15.43 0.32
N MET A 80 9.13 14.36 0.47
CA MET A 80 10.59 14.44 0.56
C MET A 80 11.22 14.92 -0.75
N ILE A 81 10.71 14.50 -1.91
CA ILE A 81 11.29 14.90 -3.22
C ILE A 81 11.12 16.41 -3.46
N PRO A 82 9.93 17.02 -3.34
CA PRO A 82 9.79 18.47 -3.43
C PRO A 82 10.64 19.22 -2.39
N TRP A 83 10.75 18.68 -1.17
CA TRP A 83 11.53 19.33 -0.12
C TRP A 83 13.03 19.37 -0.47
N VAL A 84 13.60 18.26 -0.92
CA VAL A 84 14.99 18.20 -1.41
C VAL A 84 15.21 19.20 -2.55
N LEU A 85 14.30 19.25 -3.52
CA LEU A 85 14.39 20.16 -4.67
C LEU A 85 14.35 21.63 -4.24
N LEU A 86 13.45 22.00 -3.33
CA LEU A 86 13.36 23.37 -2.82
C LEU A 86 14.64 23.78 -2.09
N THR A 87 15.16 22.91 -1.22
CA THR A 87 16.42 23.16 -0.50
C THR A 87 17.60 23.32 -1.46
N PHE A 88 17.65 22.50 -2.50
CA PHE A 88 18.67 22.57 -3.54
C PHE A 88 18.61 23.89 -4.32
N ILE A 89 17.41 24.34 -4.71
CA ILE A 89 17.20 25.62 -5.42
C ILE A 89 17.54 26.81 -4.53
N ASN A 90 17.28 26.71 -3.22
CA ASN A 90 17.64 27.75 -2.25
C ASN A 90 19.15 27.87 -1.99
N GLY A 91 19.98 26.99 -2.56
CA GLY A 91 21.43 27.05 -2.50
C GLY A 91 22.06 26.32 -1.31
N ASP A 92 21.27 25.66 -0.46
CA ASP A 92 21.78 24.84 0.64
C ASP A 92 22.02 23.40 0.18
N PHE A 93 23.10 23.23 -0.59
CA PHE A 93 23.45 21.93 -1.18
C PHE A 93 23.79 20.87 -0.13
N SER A 94 24.42 21.27 0.97
CA SER A 94 24.77 20.33 2.05
C SER A 94 23.51 19.73 2.67
N PHE A 95 22.57 20.57 3.10
CA PHE A 95 21.33 20.09 3.71
C PHE A 95 20.45 19.30 2.71
N ALA A 96 20.42 19.71 1.44
CA ALA A 96 19.71 18.98 0.39
C ALA A 96 20.26 17.56 0.18
N ILE A 97 21.58 17.38 0.21
CA ILE A 97 22.23 16.07 0.09
C ILE A 97 21.89 15.20 1.29
N GLU A 98 21.95 15.73 2.51
CA GLU A 98 21.63 14.97 3.72
C GLU A 98 20.16 14.52 3.74
N LEU A 99 19.22 15.39 3.34
CA LEU A 99 17.80 15.04 3.12
C LEU A 99 17.62 13.96 2.06
N LEU A 100 18.37 14.03 0.96
CA LEU A 100 18.32 13.04 -0.12
C LEU A 100 18.85 11.67 0.34
N ILE A 101 19.92 11.66 1.14
CA ILE A 101 20.44 10.43 1.77
C ILE A 101 19.38 9.83 2.69
N LEU A 102 18.77 10.64 3.56
CA LEU A 102 17.70 10.19 4.44
C LEU A 102 16.53 9.59 3.65
N TYR A 103 16.07 10.28 2.61
CA TYR A 103 15.01 9.80 1.72
C TYR A 103 15.37 8.47 1.06
N THR A 104 16.61 8.34 0.60
CA THR A 104 17.11 7.11 -0.05
C THR A 104 17.10 5.94 0.93
N VAL A 105 17.57 6.13 2.15
CA VAL A 105 17.58 5.10 3.20
C VAL A 105 16.15 4.63 3.50
N ILE A 106 15.22 5.56 3.72
CA ILE A 106 13.80 5.25 3.97
C ILE A 106 13.20 4.48 2.79
N THR A 107 13.47 4.92 1.56
CA THR A 107 12.94 4.29 0.34
C THR A 107 13.46 2.86 0.17
N ILE A 108 14.74 2.63 0.46
CA ILE A 108 15.32 1.28 0.43
C ILE A 108 14.64 0.40 1.46
N ILE A 109 14.56 0.84 2.73
CA ILE A 109 13.96 0.05 3.80
C ILE A 109 12.50 -0.27 3.47
N ARG A 110 11.73 0.72 3.00
CA ARG A 110 10.36 0.52 2.54
C ARG A 110 10.27 -0.53 1.43
N ASN A 111 11.10 -0.45 0.40
CA ASN A 111 11.11 -1.42 -0.70
C ASN A 111 11.40 -2.86 -0.23
N PHE A 112 12.04 -3.06 0.92
CA PHE A 112 12.20 -4.39 1.54
C PHE A 112 11.02 -4.77 2.45
N ILE A 113 10.52 -3.83 3.24
CA ILE A 113 9.47 -4.06 4.23
C ILE A 113 8.11 -4.26 3.57
N GLU A 114 7.76 -3.41 2.62
CA GLU A 114 6.47 -3.41 1.94
C GLU A 114 6.13 -4.76 1.27
N PRO A 115 7.00 -5.37 0.42
CA PRO A 115 6.72 -6.68 -0.14
C PRO A 115 6.69 -7.79 0.90
N LYS A 116 7.50 -7.69 1.98
CA LYS A 116 7.53 -8.69 3.04
C LYS A 116 6.25 -8.67 3.86
N ILE A 117 5.76 -7.48 4.22
CA ILE A 117 4.52 -7.33 4.98
C ILE A 117 3.33 -7.68 4.08
N LEU A 118 3.22 -7.08 2.89
CA LEU A 118 2.09 -7.32 1.99
C LEU A 118 2.06 -8.76 1.46
N GLY A 119 3.22 -9.34 1.11
CA GLY A 119 3.31 -10.72 0.64
C GLY A 119 2.92 -11.74 1.72
N THR A 120 3.38 -11.56 2.96
CA THR A 120 3.03 -12.45 4.09
C THR A 120 1.57 -12.31 4.49
N LYS A 121 1.01 -11.09 4.41
CA LYS A 121 -0.35 -10.77 4.86
C LYS A 121 -1.43 -11.09 3.82
N LEU A 122 -1.10 -10.96 2.53
CA LEU A 122 -2.08 -10.98 1.43
C LEU A 122 -1.82 -12.06 0.38
N GLY A 123 -0.70 -12.81 0.47
CA GLY A 123 -0.39 -13.91 -0.46
C GLY A 123 -0.22 -13.49 -1.92
N LEU A 124 -0.07 -12.18 -2.16
CA LEU A 124 0.00 -11.57 -3.48
C LEU A 124 1.43 -11.18 -3.81
N ASN A 125 1.80 -11.34 -5.09
CA ASN A 125 3.05 -10.80 -5.57
C ASN A 125 2.98 -9.26 -5.44
N PRO A 126 3.92 -8.62 -4.71
CA PRO A 126 3.93 -7.17 -4.47
C PRO A 126 3.82 -6.34 -5.75
N VAL A 127 4.42 -6.82 -6.85
CA VAL A 127 4.34 -6.16 -8.17
C VAL A 127 2.91 -6.13 -8.70
N VAL A 128 2.14 -7.21 -8.50
CA VAL A 128 0.73 -7.29 -8.90
C VAL A 128 -0.15 -6.39 -8.04
N ALA A 129 0.16 -6.30 -6.73
CA ALA A 129 -0.52 -5.39 -5.83
C ALA A 129 -0.31 -3.93 -6.26
N LEU A 130 0.93 -3.52 -6.54
CA LEU A 130 1.23 -2.16 -7.03
C LEU A 130 0.57 -1.87 -8.38
N PHE A 131 0.63 -2.82 -9.32
CA PHE A 131 0.01 -2.66 -10.64
C PHE A 131 -1.50 -2.44 -10.53
N THR A 132 -2.17 -3.23 -9.70
CA THR A 132 -3.62 -3.14 -9.50
C THR A 132 -4.01 -1.87 -8.74
N MET A 133 -3.21 -1.41 -7.79
CA MET A 133 -3.38 -0.09 -7.16
C MET A 133 -3.32 1.04 -8.18
N TYR A 134 -2.32 1.03 -9.07
CA TYR A 134 -2.17 2.05 -10.10
C TYR A 134 -3.34 2.08 -11.07
N VAL A 135 -3.76 0.90 -11.55
CA VAL A 135 -4.93 0.76 -12.43
C VAL A 135 -6.22 1.18 -11.69
N GLY A 136 -6.36 0.80 -10.42
CA GLY A 136 -7.47 1.21 -9.57
C GLY A 136 -7.54 2.72 -9.39
N LEU A 137 -6.39 3.37 -9.18
CA LEU A 137 -6.29 4.83 -9.06
C LEU A 137 -6.77 5.52 -10.34
N GLN A 138 -6.37 5.03 -11.52
CA GLN A 138 -6.80 5.59 -12.81
C GLN A 138 -8.31 5.44 -13.04
N LEU A 139 -8.91 4.32 -12.62
CA LEU A 139 -10.31 4.02 -12.89
C LEU A 139 -11.29 4.67 -11.90
N PHE A 140 -10.97 4.62 -10.60
CA PHE A 140 -11.89 5.03 -9.53
C PHE A 140 -11.24 5.98 -8.52
N GLY A 141 -10.09 6.57 -8.83
CA GLY A 141 -9.38 7.50 -7.95
C GLY A 141 -8.90 6.83 -6.67
N ILE A 142 -8.85 7.61 -5.58
CA ILE A 142 -8.35 7.16 -4.26
C ILE A 142 -9.09 5.92 -3.75
N ILE A 143 -10.38 5.77 -4.07
CA ILE A 143 -11.17 4.61 -3.66
C ILE A 143 -10.72 3.34 -4.41
N GLY A 144 -10.40 3.48 -5.71
CA GLY A 144 -9.90 2.38 -6.52
C GLY A 144 -8.51 1.89 -6.11
N LEU A 145 -7.69 2.79 -5.56
CA LEU A 145 -6.36 2.46 -5.02
C LEU A 145 -6.42 1.31 -4.00
N ILE A 146 -7.40 1.33 -3.10
CA ILE A 146 -7.56 0.33 -2.04
C ILE A 146 -8.40 -0.85 -2.57
N LEU A 147 -9.47 -0.59 -3.33
CA LEU A 147 -10.38 -1.64 -3.77
C LEU A 147 -9.77 -2.59 -4.81
N ALA A 148 -9.00 -2.08 -5.78
CA ALA A 148 -8.47 -2.88 -6.89
C ALA A 148 -7.53 -4.01 -6.47
N PRO A 149 -6.53 -3.81 -5.58
CA PRO A 149 -5.72 -4.93 -5.09
C PRO A 149 -6.57 -5.94 -4.32
N ILE A 150 -7.56 -5.51 -3.53
CA ILE A 150 -8.42 -6.43 -2.77
C ILE A 150 -9.25 -7.31 -3.71
N VAL A 151 -9.85 -6.72 -4.75
CA VAL A 151 -10.58 -7.48 -5.79
C VAL A 151 -9.66 -8.49 -6.47
N THR A 152 -8.41 -8.11 -6.73
CA THR A 152 -7.42 -9.01 -7.34
C THR A 152 -7.08 -10.20 -6.44
N VAL A 153 -6.97 -9.99 -5.12
CA VAL A 153 -6.78 -11.09 -4.14
C VAL A 153 -7.92 -12.09 -4.27
N ILE A 154 -9.18 -11.61 -4.24
CA ILE A 154 -10.35 -12.48 -4.33
C ILE A 154 -10.37 -13.28 -5.64
N VAL A 155 -10.09 -12.60 -6.75
CA VAL A 155 -10.09 -13.25 -8.07
C VAL A 155 -9.00 -14.33 -8.13
N LYS A 156 -7.82 -14.07 -7.57
CA LYS A 156 -6.74 -15.05 -7.46
C LYS A 156 -7.14 -16.24 -6.58
N ASP A 157 -7.70 -16.00 -5.40
CA ASP A 157 -8.13 -17.07 -4.49
C ASP A 157 -9.20 -17.97 -5.13
N PHE A 158 -10.08 -17.39 -5.95
CA PHE A 158 -11.09 -18.14 -6.72
C PHE A 158 -10.50 -18.98 -7.85
N HIS A 159 -9.46 -18.45 -8.48
CA HIS A 159 -8.71 -19.16 -9.51
C HIS A 159 -7.96 -20.36 -8.89
N ASP A 160 -7.26 -20.14 -7.78
CA ASP A 160 -6.49 -21.18 -7.08
C ASP A 160 -7.38 -22.22 -6.39
N ALA A 161 -8.61 -21.85 -5.99
CA ALA A 161 -9.64 -22.80 -5.52
C ALA A 161 -10.25 -23.67 -6.63
N GLY A 162 -9.77 -23.57 -7.89
CA GLY A 162 -10.16 -24.43 -9.00
C GLY A 162 -11.57 -24.18 -9.56
N ARG A 163 -12.17 -23.03 -9.26
CA ARG A 163 -13.52 -22.66 -9.74
C ARG A 163 -13.51 -22.08 -11.16
N PHE A 164 -12.41 -21.46 -11.59
CA PHE A 164 -12.13 -21.04 -12.96
C PHE A 164 -10.62 -21.17 -13.23
N LYS A 165 -10.23 -22.01 -14.21
CA LYS A 165 -8.85 -22.07 -14.74
C LYS A 165 -8.69 -20.99 -15.81
N LEU A 166 -7.86 -19.98 -15.56
CA LEU A 166 -7.55 -18.90 -16.51
C LEU A 166 -6.17 -19.05 -17.18
N TRP A 167 -5.30 -19.97 -16.73
CA TRP A 167 -4.06 -20.26 -17.46
C TRP A 167 -3.61 -21.72 -17.31
N LYS A 168 -3.32 -22.37 -18.44
CA LYS A 168 -2.71 -23.69 -18.54
C LYS A 168 -1.23 -23.45 -18.84
N TYR A 169 -0.36 -23.66 -17.85
CA TYR A 169 1.07 -23.76 -18.11
C TYR A 169 1.31 -25.19 -18.64
N GLU A 170 1.54 -25.30 -19.94
CA GLU A 170 2.27 -26.42 -20.55
C GLU A 170 3.76 -26.08 -20.55
#